data_AF-A0A438HDG4-F1
#
_entry.id   AF-A0A438HDG4-F1
#
_cell.length_a   1.000
_cell.length_b   1.000
_cell.length_c   1.000
_cell.angle_alpha   90.00
_cell.angle_beta   90.00
_cell.angle_gamma   90.00
#
_symmetry.space_group_name_H-M   'P 1'
#
loop_
_entity.id
_entity.type
_entity.pdbx_description
1 polymer ?
#
loop_
_entity_poly.entity_id
_entity_poly.type
_entity_poly.pdbx_seq_one_letter_code
_entity_poly.pdbx_strand_id
1 'polypeptide(L)'
;MEEELPGDFEAGGYKWRLCLYPNGNEKSVGEGHISLYLEISEIEKLPVGWEVTVNFKLFAFNHIHEKYLTVQDADGKVRHFNAMKTRCGFAQFLSLDVLKDPRNGYLMDDSCIFGAEVFVIKYSGKGESLSMIKDPVDGTFTWTIENFSALNQEVLYSEIFTVKDFKWHVLMHFLHFSSFLIAVKWIKV
;
A
#
# COMPACT_ATOMS: atom_id res chain seq x y z
N MET A 1 14.06 25.40 0.87
CA MET A 1 13.08 25.50 1.97
C MET A 1 11.89 24.63 1.62
N GLU A 2 11.36 23.86 2.58
CA GLU A 2 10.15 23.06 2.40
C GLU A 2 8.92 23.95 2.49
N GLU A 3 7.94 23.72 1.62
CA GLU A 3 6.64 24.37 1.66
C GLU A 3 5.57 23.29 1.83
N GLU A 4 4.79 23.40 2.90
CA GLU A 4 3.61 22.58 3.08
C GLU A 4 2.46 23.24 2.32
N LEU A 5 1.86 22.51 1.37
CA LEU A 5 0.71 23.05 0.65
C LEU A 5 -0.51 23.13 1.60
N PRO A 6 -1.35 24.17 1.47
CA PRO A 6 -2.43 24.40 2.41
C PRO A 6 -3.46 23.26 2.36
N GLY A 7 -3.74 22.70 3.53
CA GLY A 7 -4.89 21.82 3.77
C GLY A 7 -4.54 20.33 3.71
N ASP A 8 -5.00 19.62 4.74
CA ASP A 8 -5.11 18.17 4.70
C ASP A 8 -6.33 17.78 3.85
N PHE A 9 -6.24 16.65 3.16
CA PHE A 9 -7.36 16.03 2.46
C PHE A 9 -7.55 14.58 2.91
N GLU A 10 -8.78 14.08 2.82
CA GLU A 10 -9.11 12.73 3.26
C GLU A 10 -9.17 11.76 2.08
N ALA A 11 -8.51 10.60 2.22
CA ALA A 11 -8.61 9.50 1.27
C ALA A 11 -8.46 8.16 1.99
N GLY A 12 -9.37 7.23 1.72
CA GLY A 12 -9.36 5.88 2.31
C GLY A 12 -9.53 5.84 3.84
N GLY A 13 -10.02 6.92 4.46
CA GLY A 13 -10.17 7.06 5.91
C GLY A 13 -8.92 7.55 6.63
N TYR A 14 -7.94 8.09 5.89
CA TYR A 14 -6.74 8.73 6.44
C TYR A 14 -6.64 10.16 5.92
N LYS A 15 -6.02 11.03 6.71
CA LYS A 15 -5.69 12.38 6.27
C LYS A 15 -4.29 12.42 5.66
N TRP A 16 -4.19 13.13 4.56
CA TRP A 16 -2.99 13.25 3.75
C TRP A 16 -2.70 14.71 3.47
N ARG A 17 -1.43 15.00 3.19
CA ARG A 17 -0.95 16.33 2.85
C ARG A 17 0.14 16.25 1.79
N LEU A 18 0.22 17.29 0.96
CA LEU A 18 1.30 17.46 0.00
C LEU A 18 2.43 18.29 0.59
N CYS A 19 3.65 17.76 0.51
CA CYS A 19 4.88 18.47 0.89
C CYS A 19 5.66 18.81 -0.40
N LEU A 20 5.82 20.09 -0.67
CA LEU A 20 6.49 20.62 -1.84
C LEU A 20 7.89 21.14 -1.47
N TYR A 21 8.87 20.84 -2.30
CA TYR A 21 10.18 21.47 -2.25
C TYR A 21 10.41 22.19 -3.58
N PRO A 22 10.17 23.51 -3.64
CA PRO A 22 10.22 24.26 -4.90
C PRO A 22 11.60 24.31 -5.56
N ASN A 23 12.67 24.01 -4.83
CA ASN A 23 14.04 23.94 -5.35
C ASN A 23 14.68 22.57 -5.10
N GLY A 24 13.85 21.55 -4.88
CA GLY A 24 14.29 20.19 -4.68
C GLY A 24 14.61 19.88 -3.22
N ASN A 25 14.58 18.58 -2.91
CA ASN A 25 15.01 18.05 -1.63
C ASN A 25 16.49 17.65 -1.71
N GLU A 26 17.34 18.49 -1.11
CA GLU A 26 18.80 18.29 -1.06
C GLU A 26 19.20 16.94 -0.46
N LYS A 27 18.40 16.41 0.48
CA LYS A 27 18.67 15.10 1.11
C LYS A 27 18.35 13.91 0.20
N SER A 28 17.69 14.14 -0.94
CA SER A 28 17.12 13.11 -1.80
C SER A 28 17.54 13.22 -3.27
N VAL A 29 18.66 13.90 -3.57
CA VAL A 29 19.13 14.13 -4.95
C VAL A 29 18.09 14.89 -5.80
N GLY A 30 17.34 15.81 -5.19
CA GLY A 30 16.31 16.60 -5.86
C GLY A 30 16.81 17.86 -6.57
N GLU A 31 18.12 18.10 -6.62
CA GLU A 31 18.70 19.31 -7.22
C GLU A 31 18.23 19.50 -8.69
N GLY A 32 17.93 20.75 -9.05
CA GLY A 32 17.42 21.10 -10.38
C GLY A 32 15.96 20.71 -10.65
N HIS A 33 15.25 20.18 -9.64
CA HIS A 33 13.87 19.72 -9.78
C HIS A 33 12.97 20.26 -8.65
N ILE A 34 11.68 20.33 -8.92
CA ILE A 34 10.65 20.28 -7.88
C ILE A 34 10.65 18.87 -7.29
N SER A 35 10.68 18.77 -5.97
CA SER A 35 10.33 17.52 -5.27
C SER A 35 8.93 17.62 -4.71
N LEU A 36 8.15 16.55 -4.87
CA LEU A 36 6.77 16.49 -4.37
C LEU A 36 6.55 15.18 -3.64
N TYR A 37 6.00 15.27 -2.43
CA TYR A 37 5.76 14.14 -1.55
C TYR A 37 4.33 14.13 -1.02
N LEU A 38 3.84 12.92 -0.81
CA LEU A 38 2.64 12.63 -0.04
C LEU A 38 3.05 12.28 1.39
N GLU A 39 2.39 12.89 2.35
CA GLU A 39 2.58 12.64 3.78
C GLU A 39 1.24 12.31 4.44
N ILE A 40 1.24 11.32 5.32
CA ILE A 40 0.08 11.04 6.18
C ILE A 40 0.12 11.99 7.39
N SER A 41 -1.00 12.67 7.66
CA SER A 41 -1.14 13.59 8.78
C SER A 41 -1.90 12.93 9.95
N GLU A 42 -2.02 13.65 11.06
CA GLU A 42 -2.69 13.18 12.28
C GLU A 42 -2.17 11.82 12.81
N ILE A 43 -0.88 11.54 12.64
CA ILE A 43 -0.26 10.27 13.06
C ILE A 43 -0.45 9.94 14.54
N GLU A 44 -0.62 10.97 15.38
CA GLU A 44 -0.90 10.87 16.82
C GLU A 44 -2.25 10.21 17.13
N LYS A 45 -3.19 10.22 16.17
CA LYS A 45 -4.52 9.60 16.30
C LYS A 45 -4.53 8.15 15.81
N LEU A 46 -3.44 7.68 15.20
CA LEU A 46 -3.35 6.33 14.67
C LEU A 46 -2.90 5.35 15.77
N PRO A 47 -3.38 4.08 15.75
CA PRO A 47 -3.00 3.09 16.76
C PRO A 47 -1.50 2.78 16.70
N VAL A 48 -0.91 2.39 17.83
CA VAL A 48 0.48 1.94 17.86
C VAL A 48 0.68 0.78 16.88
N GLY A 49 1.72 0.86 16.04
CA GLY A 49 2.00 -0.14 15.02
C GLY A 49 1.14 -0.04 13.76
N TRP A 50 0.49 1.11 13.51
CA TRP A 50 -0.26 1.33 12.28
C TRP A 50 0.59 1.14 11.02
N GLU A 51 -0.04 0.61 9.99
CA GLU A 51 0.52 0.51 8.64
C GLU A 51 -0.58 0.83 7.62
N VAL A 52 -0.25 1.65 6.63
CA VAL A 52 -1.15 1.99 5.53
C VAL A 52 -0.46 1.64 4.22
N THR A 53 -1.07 0.74 3.45
CA THR A 53 -0.63 0.42 2.09
C THR A 53 -1.43 1.28 1.12
N VAL A 54 -0.74 1.97 0.20
CA VAL A 54 -1.39 2.81 -0.81
C VAL A 54 -0.79 2.63 -2.19
N ASN A 55 -1.61 2.83 -3.21
CA ASN A 55 -1.15 3.31 -4.50
C ASN A 55 -1.47 4.81 -4.57
N PHE A 56 -0.55 5.64 -5.07
CA PHE A 56 -0.85 7.05 -5.26
C PHE A 56 -0.23 7.58 -6.56
N LYS A 57 -0.84 8.66 -7.06
CA LYS A 57 -0.35 9.43 -8.19
C LYS A 57 -0.18 10.88 -7.74
N LEU A 58 0.86 11.55 -8.23
CA LEU A 58 1.07 12.98 -8.06
C LEU A 58 0.92 13.68 -9.40
N PHE A 59 0.37 14.89 -9.38
CA PHE A 59 0.03 15.62 -10.59
C PHE A 59 0.57 17.05 -10.59
N ALA A 60 0.88 17.55 -11.79
CA ALA A 60 1.08 18.97 -12.08
C ALA A 60 0.17 19.38 -13.23
N PHE A 61 -0.61 20.44 -13.04
CA PHE A 61 -1.51 20.94 -14.07
C PHE A 61 -0.75 21.76 -15.12
N ASN A 62 -1.07 21.52 -16.38
CA ASN A 62 -0.59 22.27 -17.52
C ASN A 62 -1.69 23.21 -17.99
N HIS A 63 -1.51 24.50 -17.76
CA HIS A 63 -2.47 25.56 -18.06
C HIS A 63 -2.69 25.76 -19.58
N ILE A 64 -1.71 25.44 -20.42
CA ILE A 64 -1.82 25.62 -21.88
C ILE A 64 -2.64 24.48 -22.51
N HIS A 65 -2.38 23.25 -22.08
CA HIS A 65 -3.00 22.06 -22.67
C HIS A 65 -4.22 21.56 -21.88
N GLU A 66 -4.52 22.19 -20.75
CA GLU A 66 -5.57 21.80 -19.79
C GLU A 66 -5.49 20.32 -19.40
N LYS A 67 -4.27 19.84 -19.14
CA LYS A 67 -3.96 18.44 -18.84
C LYS A 67 -3.06 18.33 -17.62
N TYR A 68 -3.04 17.15 -17.02
CA TYR A 68 -2.14 16.85 -15.91
C TYR A 68 -0.95 16.01 -16.38
N LEU A 69 0.26 16.47 -16.06
CA LEU A 69 1.37 15.54 -15.90
C LEU A 69 1.03 14.64 -14.72
N THR A 70 1.12 13.32 -14.93
CA THR A 70 0.84 12.31 -13.90
C THR A 70 2.10 11.51 -13.65
N VAL A 71 2.56 11.47 -12.40
CA VAL A 71 3.70 10.65 -11.97
C VAL A 71 3.24 9.65 -10.92
N GLN A 72 3.58 8.39 -11.15
CA GLN A 72 3.27 7.25 -10.27
C GLN A 72 4.37 6.21 -10.40
N ASP A 73 4.44 5.27 -9.47
CA ASP A 73 5.35 4.13 -9.61
C ASP A 73 4.95 3.22 -10.78
N ALA A 74 5.95 2.63 -11.45
CA ALA A 74 5.75 1.64 -12.51
C ALA A 74 4.97 0.42 -11.99
N ASP A 75 4.23 -0.22 -12.90
CA ASP A 75 3.49 -1.47 -12.68
C ASP A 75 2.50 -1.44 -11.49
N GLY A 76 2.07 -0.26 -11.07
CA GLY A 76 1.12 -0.10 -9.97
C GLY A 76 1.69 -0.44 -8.60
N LYS A 77 3.02 -0.42 -8.46
CA LYS A 77 3.71 -0.70 -7.18
C LYS A 77 3.08 0.09 -6.03
N VAL A 78 2.92 -0.61 -4.90
CA VAL A 78 2.34 -0.05 -3.68
C VAL A 78 3.41 0.50 -2.75
N ARG A 79 3.04 1.51 -1.95
CA ARG A 79 3.88 2.15 -0.96
C ARG A 79 3.30 1.90 0.43
N HIS A 80 4.19 1.58 1.37
CA HIS A 80 3.85 1.37 2.77
C HIS A 80 4.21 2.62 3.58
N PHE A 81 3.25 3.09 4.37
CA PHE A 81 3.40 4.16 5.34
C PHE A 81 3.26 3.56 6.74
N ASN A 82 4.13 3.98 7.65
CA ASN A 82 4.12 3.58 9.06
C ASN A 82 4.79 4.67 9.92
N ALA A 83 4.88 4.43 11.22
CA ALA A 83 5.49 5.39 12.16
C ALA A 83 6.93 5.79 11.80
N MET A 84 7.68 4.94 11.11
CA MET A 84 9.06 5.22 10.67
C MET A 84 9.12 5.88 9.28
N LYS A 85 8.03 5.81 8.51
CA LYS A 85 7.94 6.31 7.14
C LYS A 85 6.57 6.91 6.89
N THR A 86 6.39 8.14 7.34
CA THR A 86 5.15 8.91 7.19
C THR A 86 5.05 9.63 5.85
N ARG A 87 6.15 9.68 5.07
CA ARG A 87 6.26 10.45 3.83
C ARG A 87 6.85 9.61 2.70
N CYS A 88 6.29 9.74 1.50
CA CYS A 88 6.82 9.12 0.28
C CYS A 88 6.47 9.95 -0.96
N GLY A 89 7.30 9.91 -2.00
CA GLY A 89 7.12 10.75 -3.17
C GLY A 89 8.29 10.68 -4.13
N PHE A 90 8.44 11.74 -4.93
CA PHE A 90 9.43 11.82 -6.00
C PHE A 90 10.34 13.03 -5.76
N ALA A 91 11.63 12.76 -5.56
CA ALA A 91 12.64 13.81 -5.39
C ALA A 91 12.85 14.62 -6.68
N GLN A 92 12.75 13.96 -7.83
CA GLN A 92 12.82 14.61 -9.15
C GLN A 92 11.46 14.49 -9.82
N PHE A 93 10.47 15.21 -9.32
CA PHE A 93 9.09 15.15 -9.82
C PHE A 93 8.92 15.92 -11.14
N LEU A 94 9.39 17.17 -11.18
CA LEU A 94 9.33 18.05 -12.35
C LEU A 94 10.59 18.91 -12.42
N SER A 95 11.31 18.89 -13.55
CA SER A 95 12.51 19.73 -13.73
C SER A 95 12.16 21.21 -13.62
N LEU A 96 13.03 21.99 -12.98
CA LEU A 96 12.87 23.44 -12.88
C LEU A 96 12.96 24.13 -14.24
N ASP A 97 13.75 23.59 -15.18
CA ASP A 97 13.85 24.13 -16.54
C ASP A 97 12.54 23.93 -17.29
N VAL A 98 11.92 22.76 -17.12
CA VAL A 98 10.60 22.47 -17.71
C VAL A 98 9.51 23.34 -17.08
N LEU A 99 9.53 23.50 -15.76
CA LEU A 99 8.56 24.32 -15.03
C LEU A 99 8.62 25.80 -15.45
N LYS A 100 9.84 26.36 -15.53
CA LYS A 100 10.07 27.81 -15.74
C LYS A 100 9.92 28.24 -17.19
N ASP A 101 10.02 27.33 -18.16
CA ASP A 101 9.79 27.65 -19.56
C ASP A 101 8.27 27.86 -19.80
N PRO A 102 7.82 29.09 -20.12
CA PRO A 102 6.39 29.38 -20.28
C PRO A 102 5.73 28.54 -21.38
N ARG A 103 6.50 28.02 -22.35
CA ARG A 103 5.99 27.18 -23.44
C ARG A 103 5.49 25.82 -22.94
N ASN A 104 5.98 25.37 -21.78
CA ASN A 104 5.54 24.12 -21.17
C ASN A 104 4.26 24.28 -20.36
N GLY A 105 3.86 25.51 -19.98
CA GLY A 105 2.53 25.79 -19.41
C GLY A 105 2.29 25.35 -17.96
N TYR A 106 3.32 24.99 -17.20
CA TYR A 106 3.15 24.56 -15.80
C TYR A 106 3.17 25.72 -14.79
N LEU A 107 3.76 26.86 -15.15
CA LEU A 107 3.79 28.08 -14.36
C LEU A 107 3.00 29.17 -15.10
N MET A 108 1.91 29.65 -14.51
CA MET A 108 1.08 30.73 -15.05
C MET A 108 0.80 31.75 -13.95
N ASP A 109 1.07 33.03 -14.20
CA ASP A 109 0.87 34.12 -13.23
C ASP A 109 1.49 33.83 -11.85
N ASP A 110 2.75 33.37 -11.85
CA ASP A 110 3.51 32.96 -10.65
C ASP A 110 2.83 31.85 -9.82
N SER A 111 1.90 31.12 -10.43
CA SER A 111 1.12 30.06 -9.79
C SER A 111 1.34 28.72 -10.49
N CYS A 112 1.42 27.66 -9.67
CA CYS A 112 1.48 26.27 -10.10
C CYS A 112 0.41 25.47 -9.36
N ILE A 113 -0.21 24.50 -10.03
CA ILE A 113 -1.22 23.64 -9.41
C ILE A 113 -0.69 22.21 -9.34
N PHE A 114 -0.58 21.70 -8.10
CA PHE A 114 -0.21 20.33 -7.82
C PHE A 114 -1.38 19.57 -7.20
N GLY A 115 -1.39 18.25 -7.36
CA GLY A 115 -2.43 17.40 -6.79
C GLY A 115 -1.94 16.00 -6.46
N ALA A 116 -2.78 15.25 -5.76
CA ALA A 116 -2.57 13.84 -5.49
C ALA A 116 -3.87 13.04 -5.63
N GLU A 117 -3.75 11.81 -6.10
CA GLU A 117 -4.78 10.79 -6.01
C GLU A 117 -4.24 9.67 -5.14
N VAL A 118 -4.98 9.29 -4.10
CA VAL A 118 -4.54 8.29 -3.12
C VAL A 118 -5.56 7.17 -3.05
N PHE A 119 -5.12 5.96 -3.36
CA PHE A 119 -5.91 4.75 -3.24
C PHE A 119 -5.36 3.90 -2.08
N VAL A 120 -6.10 3.89 -0.97
CA VAL A 120 -5.73 3.08 0.19
C VAL A 120 -6.16 1.64 -0.02
N ILE A 121 -5.19 0.74 0.04
CA ILE A 121 -5.38 -0.69 -0.09
C ILE A 121 -5.64 -1.25 1.29
N LYS A 122 -6.92 -1.48 1.59
CA LYS A 122 -7.32 -2.23 2.78
C LYS A 122 -7.27 -3.70 2.42
N TYR A 123 -6.52 -4.50 3.16
CA TYR A 123 -6.67 -5.95 3.16
C TYR A 123 -7.95 -6.33 3.92
N SER A 124 -9.08 -5.74 3.55
CA SER A 124 -10.41 -6.15 3.98
C SER A 124 -10.84 -7.32 3.11
N GLY A 125 -9.99 -8.34 3.01
CA GLY A 125 -10.44 -9.63 2.52
C GLY A 125 -11.56 -10.07 3.43
N LYS A 126 -12.82 -9.87 3.01
CA LYS A 126 -13.83 -10.87 3.29
C LYS A 126 -13.30 -12.12 2.59
N GLY A 127 -12.46 -12.87 3.29
CA GLY A 127 -12.37 -14.28 3.00
C GLY A 127 -13.79 -14.78 3.14
N GLU A 128 -14.45 -15.04 2.02
CA GLU A 128 -15.66 -15.83 2.07
C GLU A 128 -15.21 -17.22 2.51
N SER A 129 -15.24 -17.45 3.83
CA SER A 129 -15.35 -18.79 4.33
C SER A 129 -16.71 -19.28 3.85
N LEU A 130 -16.71 -20.16 2.86
CA LEU A 130 -17.82 -21.08 2.66
C LEU A 130 -17.86 -21.98 3.90
N SER A 131 -18.36 -21.43 5.02
CA SER A 131 -18.64 -22.18 6.23
C SER A 131 -19.81 -23.10 5.91
N MET A 132 -19.51 -24.30 5.41
CA MET A 132 -20.51 -25.36 5.28
C MET A 132 -20.95 -25.92 6.63
N ILE A 133 -20.60 -25.29 7.75
CA ILE A 133 -20.96 -25.75 9.10
C ILE A 133 -21.18 -24.52 9.99
N LYS A 134 -22.43 -24.30 10.43
CA LYS A 134 -22.74 -23.49 11.62
C LYS A 134 -22.12 -24.21 12.83
N ASP A 135 -21.31 -23.49 13.59
CA ASP A 135 -20.50 -23.90 14.73
C ASP A 135 -20.79 -25.31 15.28
N PRO A 136 -19.84 -26.27 15.18
CA PRO A 136 -19.96 -27.53 15.90
C PRO A 136 -19.73 -27.28 17.40
N VAL A 137 -20.65 -27.80 18.22
CA VAL A 137 -20.71 -27.59 19.68
C VAL A 137 -19.49 -28.18 20.43
N ASP A 138 -18.62 -28.98 19.79
CA ASP A 138 -17.41 -29.57 20.40
C ASP A 138 -16.26 -29.87 19.39
N GLY A 139 -16.05 -29.03 18.38
CA GLY A 139 -15.33 -29.44 17.16
C GLY A 139 -13.90 -28.94 16.92
N THR A 140 -13.06 -28.75 17.94
CA THR A 140 -11.66 -28.32 17.71
C THR A 140 -10.78 -29.49 17.25
N PHE A 141 -10.28 -29.44 16.01
CA PHE A 141 -9.26 -30.36 15.51
C PHE A 141 -7.87 -29.71 15.64
N THR A 142 -6.94 -30.37 16.33
CA THR A 142 -5.55 -29.93 16.46
C THR A 142 -4.66 -30.82 15.62
N TRP A 143 -3.98 -30.23 14.62
CA TRP A 143 -2.97 -30.92 13.82
C TRP A 143 -1.59 -30.46 14.25
N THR A 144 -0.81 -31.39 14.81
CA THR A 144 0.59 -31.15 15.18
C THR A 144 1.49 -31.52 14.02
N ILE A 145 2.29 -30.57 13.54
CA ILE A 145 3.30 -30.80 12.50
C ILE A 145 4.66 -30.92 13.19
N GLU A 146 5.22 -32.12 13.18
CA GLU A 146 6.54 -32.37 13.75
C GLU A 146 7.65 -31.87 12.83
N ASN A 147 8.75 -31.37 13.42
CA ASN A 147 9.94 -30.92 12.70
C ASN A 147 9.65 -29.93 11.57
N PHE A 148 8.72 -29.00 11.79
CA PHE A 148 8.28 -28.02 10.79
C PHE A 148 9.42 -27.30 10.07
N SER A 149 10.48 -26.94 10.79
CA SER A 149 11.65 -26.24 10.23
C SER A 149 12.51 -27.08 9.28
N ALA A 150 12.33 -28.41 9.26
CA ALA A 150 13.05 -29.35 8.39
C ALA A 150 12.21 -29.84 7.20
N LEU A 151 11.00 -29.27 7.02
CA LEU A 151 10.12 -29.68 5.93
C LEU A 151 10.52 -29.03 4.61
N ASN A 152 10.74 -29.86 3.60
CA ASN A 152 11.08 -29.45 2.24
C ASN A 152 9.90 -29.62 1.26
N GLN A 153 8.70 -29.86 1.78
CA GLN A 153 7.49 -30.07 0.97
C GLN A 153 6.70 -28.78 0.83
N GLU A 154 6.20 -28.49 -0.37
CA GLU A 154 5.37 -27.29 -0.63
C GLU A 154 3.92 -27.47 -0.16
N VAL A 155 3.52 -28.70 0.12
CA VAL A 155 2.14 -29.07 0.45
C VAL A 155 2.12 -30.17 1.50
N LEU A 156 1.29 -30.02 2.54
CA LEU A 156 1.05 -31.04 3.56
C LEU A 156 -0.44 -31.32 3.74
N TYR A 157 -0.74 -32.56 4.06
CA TYR A 157 -2.09 -33.03 4.39
C TYR A 157 -2.13 -33.49 5.83
N SER A 158 -3.19 -33.15 6.56
CA SER A 158 -3.49 -33.78 7.84
C SER A 158 -4.00 -35.21 7.65
N GLU A 159 -4.09 -35.93 8.76
CA GLU A 159 -4.90 -37.15 8.84
C GLU A 159 -6.36 -36.85 8.50
N ILE A 160 -7.08 -37.87 8.05
CA ILE A 160 -8.53 -37.77 7.82
C ILE A 160 -9.25 -37.86 9.16
N PHE A 161 -10.05 -36.86 9.48
CA PHE A 161 -10.89 -36.83 10.68
C PHE A 161 -12.36 -36.66 10.30
N THR A 162 -13.24 -37.07 11.21
CA THR A 162 -14.70 -37.04 10.98
C THR A 162 -15.34 -35.94 11.81
N VAL A 163 -16.11 -35.06 11.17
CA VAL A 163 -16.92 -34.03 11.83
C VAL A 163 -18.35 -34.17 11.35
N LYS A 164 -19.28 -34.47 12.28
CA LYS A 164 -20.72 -34.64 12.02
C LYS A 164 -20.97 -35.50 10.76
N ASP A 165 -20.39 -36.70 10.73
CA ASP A 165 -20.50 -37.72 9.67
C ASP A 165 -19.80 -37.43 8.33
N PHE A 166 -19.10 -36.30 8.21
CA PHE A 166 -18.27 -36.01 7.04
C PHE A 166 -16.79 -36.25 7.32
N LYS A 167 -16.11 -36.89 6.38
CA LYS A 167 -14.65 -37.09 6.42
C LYS A 167 -13.96 -35.87 5.82
N TRP A 168 -12.93 -35.39 6.49
CA TRP A 168 -12.18 -34.21 6.13
C TRP A 168 -10.69 -34.46 6.25
N HIS A 169 -9.88 -33.77 5.44
CA HIS A 169 -8.50 -33.48 5.79
C HIS A 169 -8.24 -31.98 5.66
N VAL A 170 -7.18 -31.51 6.30
CA VAL A 170 -6.66 -30.15 6.17
C VAL A 170 -5.49 -30.17 5.21
N LEU A 171 -5.51 -29.25 4.24
CA LEU A 171 -4.43 -29.01 3.29
C LEU A 171 -3.70 -27.72 3.65
N MET A 172 -2.37 -27.78 3.77
CA MET A 172 -1.51 -26.63 4.03
C MET A 172 -0.55 -26.41 2.85
N HIS A 173 -0.49 -25.18 2.35
CA HIS A 173 0.46 -24.76 1.31
C HIS A 173 1.53 -23.82 1.86
N PHE A 174 2.78 -24.08 1.48
CA PHE A 174 3.94 -23.23 1.77
C PHE A 174 4.27 -22.40 0.53
N LEU A 175 3.86 -21.14 0.53
CA LEU A 175 4.08 -20.22 -0.59
C LEU A 175 5.48 -19.58 -0.46
N HIS A 176 6.51 -20.31 -0.94
CA HIS A 176 7.92 -19.93 -1.18
C HIS A 176 8.68 -19.11 -0.10
N PHE A 177 9.95 -19.48 0.13
CA PHE A 177 10.85 -19.13 1.25
C PHE A 177 11.15 -17.65 1.59
N SER A 178 10.39 -16.66 1.10
CA SER A 178 10.54 -15.25 1.47
C SER A 178 9.33 -14.65 2.21
N SER A 179 8.22 -15.38 2.35
CA SER A 179 7.01 -14.89 3.02
C SER A 179 6.39 -15.98 3.89
N PHE A 180 6.14 -15.65 5.16
CA PHE A 180 5.45 -16.49 6.14
C PHE A 180 3.93 -16.58 5.88
N LEU A 181 3.51 -16.76 4.62
CA LEU A 181 2.12 -16.93 4.24
C LEU A 181 1.80 -18.44 4.20
N ILE A 182 0.98 -18.89 5.14
CA ILE A 182 0.44 -20.25 5.17
C ILE A 182 -1.02 -20.17 4.72
N ALA A 183 -1.36 -20.89 3.65
CA ALA A 183 -2.75 -21.06 3.24
C ALA A 183 -3.27 -22.42 3.74
N VAL A 184 -4.41 -22.40 4.45
CA VAL A 184 -5.05 -23.59 5.01
C VAL A 184 -6.41 -23.79 4.36
N LYS A 185 -6.68 -24.99 3.85
CA LYS A 185 -7.96 -25.35 3.21
C LYS A 185 -8.52 -26.64 3.79
N TRP A 186 -9.83 -26.67 4.03
CA TRP A 186 -10.56 -27.87 4.42
C TRP A 186 -11.06 -28.58 3.16
N ILE A 187 -10.78 -29.87 3.02
CA ILE A 187 -11.23 -30.66 1.88
C ILE A 187 -12.10 -31.80 2.42
N LYS A 188 -13.31 -31.88 1.88
CA LYS A 188 -14.22 -32.99 2.13
C LYS A 188 -13.79 -34.19 1.29
N VAL A 189 -13.66 -35.35 1.92
CA VAL A 189 -13.36 -36.63 1.27
C VAL A 189 -14.65 -37.30 0.81
#